data_AF-A0A4P9JF31-F1
#
_entry.id   AF-A0A4P9JF31-F1
#
_cell.length_a   1.000
_cell.length_b   1.000
_cell.length_c   1.000
_cell.angle_alpha   90.00
_cell.angle_beta   90.00
_cell.angle_gamma   90.00
#
_symmetry.space_group_name_H-M   'P 1'
#
loop_
_entity.id
_entity.type
_entity.pdbx_description
1 polymer ?
#
loop_
_entity_poly.entity_id
_entity_poly.type
_entity_poly.pdbx_seq_one_letter_code
_entity_poly.pdbx_strand_id
1 'polypeptide(L)'
;MKRTPKGRLELTWMGKDSALIPAENGKYDYAWVEPYDPRALEVKSIELVDTVGTTEGLNGANDNLLIVGDSGDALRSLGTIPEYAEKYLGQVKLVYIDPPFNTEQTFEHYADQLEHSVWLTMMRDRIRDIKPLLAPDASVWVHLDDAEVHRMRVLMDEEFGAECFIASVVWRSADTGNYDDSRFSNDHNTILVYGLNPGWVANGLPRSAKQSRHYRNPDNDPRGPWFDGNPLGSPNPRENLMYDVVSPQGHSIPSPPHGWRWQKSTMDRMISEGSIRFNDAGTRIVYRTYLREQGDLPPSNLWDSVEETGSNRKAKNELKALFGLPAKQVFDTPKPESLIKRILTIGTDEGDLVLDCFGGSGTTAAVAHKMGRRWATVELQQTTVDRFLSPRLRKVVEGADDGGVSQTVERVPTKSEALPGGLSPQEAADFATRLKKVAGDLVGLDAETIRILSQAVRTKNQTTTHWTGGGGFTIARMGPSMYDVDDTDGEVYLSAAATNGAWSKAVAGQLKFTLTPMDPVFCGVRNRQRLAVIDGVADATVVRTIVEHLGEKEKAVIVAKGILPEAEALLADLSPGSRIKKAPTDMFPKGTVK
;
A
#
# COMPACT_ATOMS: atom_id res chain seq x y z
N MET A 1 22.59 19.92 28.89
CA MET A 1 22.11 20.30 27.54
C MET A 1 22.83 19.45 26.51
N LYS A 2 22.18 18.42 25.94
CA LYS A 2 22.71 17.79 24.71
C LYS A 2 22.53 18.84 23.60
N ARG A 3 23.63 19.37 23.06
CA ARG A 3 23.58 20.15 21.83
C ARG A 3 23.16 19.19 20.72
N THR A 4 21.88 19.17 20.38
CA THR A 4 21.44 18.51 19.16
C THR A 4 22.05 19.30 18.00
N PRO A 5 22.92 18.70 17.17
CA PRO A 5 23.44 19.39 15.99
C PRO A 5 22.26 19.90 15.15
N LYS A 6 22.37 21.14 14.66
CA LYS A 6 21.39 21.72 13.73
C LYS A 6 21.75 21.24 12.32
N GLY A 7 20.88 20.42 11.72
CA GLY A 7 21.03 19.89 10.37
C GLY A 7 20.29 18.56 10.21
N ARG A 8 19.84 18.24 9.00
CA ARG A 8 19.32 16.91 8.62
C ARG A 8 20.44 16.13 7.94
N LEU A 9 20.51 14.82 8.15
CA LEU A 9 21.40 13.96 7.36
C LEU A 9 20.79 13.87 5.95
N GLU A 10 21.60 14.14 4.92
CA GLU A 10 21.12 14.20 3.54
C GLU A 10 22.09 13.47 2.59
N LEU A 11 21.52 12.89 1.53
CA LEU A 11 22.30 12.27 0.45
C LEU A 11 22.60 13.32 -0.61
N THR A 12 23.76 13.30 -1.26
CA THR A 12 24.08 14.19 -2.39
C THR A 12 24.24 13.36 -3.67
N TRP A 13 23.68 13.82 -4.79
CA TRP A 13 23.78 13.20 -6.11
C TRP A 13 23.67 14.26 -7.22
N MET A 14 23.97 13.87 -8.47
CA MET A 14 23.89 14.78 -9.62
C MET A 14 22.42 15.19 -9.85
N GLY A 15 22.15 16.48 -10.04
CA GLY A 15 20.78 16.97 -10.26
C GLY A 15 19.87 16.87 -9.03
N LYS A 16 20.42 16.74 -7.82
CA LYS A 16 19.61 16.75 -6.58
C LYS A 16 18.66 17.95 -6.47
N ASP A 17 19.06 19.10 -7.00
CA ASP A 17 18.26 20.32 -6.97
C ASP A 17 17.56 20.59 -8.30
N SER A 18 17.47 19.59 -9.18
CA SER A 18 16.77 19.64 -10.48
C SER A 18 15.51 18.76 -10.44
N ALA A 19 14.59 18.98 -11.37
CA ALA A 19 13.42 18.13 -11.59
C ALA A 19 13.61 17.22 -12.81
N LEU A 20 12.79 16.17 -12.90
CA LEU A 20 12.69 15.33 -14.09
C LEU A 20 11.39 15.57 -14.83
N ILE A 21 11.48 15.53 -16.15
CA ILE A 21 10.33 15.38 -17.04
C ILE A 21 10.52 14.13 -17.90
N PRO A 22 9.43 13.44 -18.30
CA PRO A 22 9.53 12.35 -19.26
C PRO A 22 10.14 12.84 -20.57
N ALA A 23 11.22 12.20 -21.02
CA ALA A 23 11.82 12.44 -22.33
C ALA A 23 10.99 11.79 -23.44
N GLU A 24 10.37 10.64 -23.15
CA GLU A 24 9.44 9.95 -24.03
C GLU A 24 8.23 9.45 -23.25
N ASN A 25 7.03 9.71 -23.77
CA ASN A 25 5.79 9.28 -23.13
C ASN A 25 5.69 7.76 -23.02
N GLY A 26 5.38 7.27 -21.82
CA GLY A 26 5.19 5.84 -21.55
C GLY A 26 6.50 5.05 -21.39
N LYS A 27 7.64 5.73 -21.24
CA LYS A 27 8.94 5.08 -20.96
C LYS A 27 9.60 5.67 -19.72
N TYR A 28 10.39 4.83 -19.05
CA TYR A 28 11.30 5.27 -17.98
C TYR A 28 12.53 5.93 -18.59
N ASP A 29 12.31 7.07 -19.23
CA ASP A 29 13.34 7.91 -19.83
C ASP A 29 13.05 9.36 -19.45
N TYR A 30 14.05 10.06 -18.90
CA TYR A 30 13.85 11.34 -18.24
C TYR A 30 14.93 12.34 -18.64
N ALA A 31 14.51 13.59 -18.81
CA ALA A 31 15.39 14.73 -18.99
C ALA A 31 15.42 15.59 -17.72
N TRP A 32 16.60 16.12 -17.41
CA TRP A 32 16.80 17.07 -16.33
C TRP A 32 16.33 18.46 -16.74
N VAL A 33 15.55 19.09 -15.87
CA VAL A 33 15.12 20.47 -16.02
C VAL A 33 15.27 21.23 -14.71
N GLU A 34 15.24 22.55 -14.80
CA GLU A 34 15.16 23.40 -13.61
C GLU A 34 13.88 23.08 -12.82
N PRO A 35 13.88 23.12 -11.48
CA PRO A 35 12.69 22.79 -10.66
C PRO A 35 11.46 23.66 -10.95
N TYR A 36 11.70 24.85 -11.49
CA TYR A 36 10.67 25.80 -11.86
C TYR A 36 10.30 25.71 -13.34
N ASP A 37 10.78 24.73 -14.10
CA ASP A 37 10.36 24.50 -15.48
C ASP A 37 8.83 24.24 -15.52
N PRO A 38 8.08 24.94 -16.39
CA PRO A 38 6.64 24.74 -16.55
C PRO A 38 6.19 23.28 -16.72
N ARG A 39 6.98 22.47 -17.43
CA ARG A 39 6.68 21.05 -17.69
C ARG A 39 6.75 20.22 -16.40
N ALA A 40 7.61 20.59 -15.45
CA ALA A 40 7.73 19.94 -14.14
C ALA A 40 6.62 20.40 -13.17
N LEU A 41 6.10 21.61 -13.35
CA LEU A 41 5.04 22.21 -12.52
C LEU A 41 3.63 22.00 -13.08
N GLU A 42 3.51 21.42 -14.27
CA GLU A 42 2.26 21.21 -14.95
C GLU A 42 1.34 20.25 -14.18
N VAL A 43 0.08 20.63 -14.06
CA VAL A 43 -1.02 19.78 -13.63
C VAL A 43 -1.74 19.26 -14.86
N LYS A 44 -1.46 18.02 -15.24
CA LYS A 44 -2.10 17.37 -16.38
C LYS A 44 -3.51 16.91 -16.00
N SER A 45 -4.43 16.95 -16.96
CA SER A 45 -5.78 16.45 -16.71
C SER A 45 -5.80 14.92 -16.61
N ILE A 46 -6.74 14.37 -15.85
CA ILE A 46 -7.02 12.93 -15.80
C ILE A 46 -8.23 12.66 -16.71
N GLU A 47 -8.03 11.90 -17.78
CA GLU A 47 -9.03 11.62 -18.81
C GLU A 47 -9.61 10.21 -18.63
N LEU A 48 -10.93 10.12 -18.43
CA LEU A 48 -11.61 8.84 -18.29
C LEU A 48 -11.61 8.10 -19.63
N VAL A 49 -11.26 6.82 -19.57
CA VAL A 49 -11.17 5.93 -20.73
C VAL A 49 -12.29 4.89 -20.71
N ASP A 50 -12.50 4.23 -19.56
CA ASP A 50 -13.46 3.14 -19.42
C ASP A 50 -13.88 2.96 -17.96
N THR A 51 -14.95 2.20 -17.72
CA THR A 51 -15.43 1.82 -16.38
C THR A 51 -15.74 0.33 -16.35
N VAL A 52 -15.42 -0.34 -15.25
CA VAL A 52 -15.65 -1.78 -15.06
C VAL A 52 -16.47 -2.00 -13.80
N GLY A 53 -17.54 -2.81 -13.89
CA GLY A 53 -18.39 -3.12 -12.75
C GLY A 53 -19.25 -1.94 -12.31
N THR A 54 -19.46 -1.81 -10.99
CA THR A 54 -20.25 -0.71 -10.41
C THR A 54 -19.33 0.45 -10.04
N THR A 55 -19.57 1.62 -10.62
CA THR A 55 -18.81 2.87 -10.38
C THR A 55 -19.74 4.02 -9.99
N GLU A 56 -19.19 5.01 -9.29
CA GLU A 56 -19.87 6.18 -8.74
C GLU A 56 -19.25 7.50 -9.22
N GLY A 57 -20.12 8.39 -9.72
CA GLY A 57 -19.76 9.74 -10.14
C GLY A 57 -19.34 9.83 -11.61
N LEU A 58 -18.98 11.05 -12.02
CA LEU A 58 -18.73 11.39 -13.44
C LEU A 58 -17.25 11.49 -13.79
N ASN A 59 -16.37 11.39 -12.79
CA ASN A 59 -14.94 11.69 -12.91
C ASN A 59 -14.04 10.59 -12.32
N GLY A 60 -14.58 9.45 -11.89
CA GLY A 60 -13.81 8.36 -11.30
C GLY A 60 -13.19 8.67 -9.92
N ALA A 61 -13.32 9.89 -9.40
CA ALA A 61 -12.67 10.31 -8.17
C ALA A 61 -13.28 9.68 -6.90
N ASN A 62 -14.47 9.08 -6.99
CA ASN A 62 -15.08 8.30 -5.89
C ASN A 62 -14.80 6.80 -5.99
N ASP A 63 -14.28 6.34 -7.13
CA ASP A 63 -14.10 4.92 -7.40
C ASP A 63 -12.73 4.41 -6.97
N ASN A 64 -12.54 3.10 -7.15
CA ASN A 64 -11.23 2.56 -7.42
C ASN A 64 -10.72 3.09 -8.77
N LEU A 65 -9.45 3.50 -8.84
CA LEU A 65 -8.94 4.25 -9.98
C LEU A 65 -7.64 3.64 -10.54
N LEU A 66 -7.67 3.27 -11.81
CA LEU A 66 -6.50 2.88 -12.59
C LEU A 66 -6.12 4.03 -13.53
N ILE A 67 -4.92 4.58 -13.40
CA ILE A 67 -4.41 5.65 -14.27
C ILE A 67 -3.27 5.11 -15.13
N VAL A 68 -3.35 5.35 -16.45
CA VAL A 68 -2.23 5.12 -17.37
C VAL A 68 -1.46 6.41 -17.59
N GLY A 69 -0.16 6.41 -17.28
CA GLY A 69 0.74 7.55 -17.48
C GLY A 69 1.85 7.64 -16.44
N ASP A 70 2.63 8.72 -16.48
CA ASP A 70 3.68 8.96 -15.49
C ASP A 70 3.10 9.13 -14.08
N SER A 71 3.71 8.46 -13.10
CA SER A 71 3.23 8.50 -11.72
C SER A 71 3.45 9.84 -11.03
N GLY A 72 4.49 10.60 -11.35
CA GLY A 72 4.66 11.96 -10.82
C GLY A 72 3.51 12.87 -11.27
N ASP A 73 3.19 12.84 -12.56
CA ASP A 73 2.07 13.60 -13.12
C ASP A 73 0.72 13.19 -12.52
N ALA A 74 0.49 11.88 -12.37
CA ALA A 74 -0.73 11.35 -11.75
C ALA A 74 -0.86 11.78 -10.29
N LEU A 75 0.20 11.61 -9.47
CA LEU A 75 0.20 11.97 -8.06
C LEU A 75 -0.05 13.48 -7.86
N ARG A 76 0.64 14.33 -8.63
CA ARG A 76 0.44 15.79 -8.60
C ARG A 76 -1.00 16.16 -8.96
N SER A 77 -1.56 15.50 -9.97
CA SER A 77 -2.93 15.74 -10.43
C SER A 77 -3.97 15.31 -9.39
N LEU A 78 -3.77 14.14 -8.75
CA LEU A 78 -4.61 13.67 -7.64
C LEU A 78 -4.59 14.64 -6.45
N GLY A 79 -3.45 15.25 -6.15
CA GLY A 79 -3.32 16.24 -5.06
C GLY A 79 -3.77 17.66 -5.41
N THR A 80 -4.04 17.96 -6.68
CA THR A 80 -4.24 19.34 -7.15
C THR A 80 -5.61 19.59 -7.79
N ILE A 81 -6.08 18.69 -8.65
CA ILE A 81 -7.37 18.81 -9.32
C ILE A 81 -8.47 18.66 -8.25
N PRO A 82 -9.35 19.67 -8.02
CA PRO A 82 -10.22 19.71 -6.85
C PRO A 82 -11.06 18.45 -6.59
N GLU A 83 -11.61 17.85 -7.64
CA GLU A 83 -12.45 16.66 -7.57
C GLU A 83 -11.69 15.44 -7.02
N TYR A 84 -10.41 15.32 -7.35
CA TYR A 84 -9.53 14.28 -6.81
C TYR A 84 -8.94 14.72 -5.48
N ALA A 85 -8.49 15.97 -5.37
CA ALA A 85 -7.88 16.49 -4.15
C ALA A 85 -8.80 16.32 -2.93
N GLU A 86 -10.11 16.49 -3.08
CA GLU A 86 -11.12 16.22 -2.03
C GLU A 86 -11.08 14.77 -1.52
N LYS A 87 -10.75 13.81 -2.39
CA LYS A 87 -10.82 12.37 -2.15
C LYS A 87 -9.48 11.73 -1.81
N TYR A 88 -8.37 12.41 -2.11
CA TYR A 88 -7.02 11.87 -1.97
C TYR A 88 -6.14 12.66 -0.99
N LEU A 89 -6.29 13.98 -0.83
CA LEU A 89 -5.46 14.76 0.11
C LEU A 89 -5.73 14.34 1.56
N GLY A 90 -4.69 13.88 2.26
CA GLY A 90 -4.80 13.44 3.64
C GLY A 90 -5.67 12.19 3.85
N GLN A 91 -5.97 11.41 2.80
CA GLN A 91 -6.88 10.26 2.86
C GLN A 91 -6.21 8.91 2.61
N VAL A 92 -5.01 8.88 2.00
CA VAL A 92 -4.32 7.63 1.66
C VAL A 92 -3.75 6.99 2.91
N LYS A 93 -4.24 5.80 3.27
CA LYS A 93 -3.84 5.08 4.48
C LYS A 93 -2.54 4.29 4.31
N LEU A 94 -2.35 3.70 3.13
CA LEU A 94 -1.16 2.93 2.83
C LEU A 94 -0.70 3.19 1.41
N VAL A 95 0.60 3.44 1.27
CA VAL A 95 1.29 3.45 -0.01
C VAL A 95 2.19 2.23 -0.08
N TYR A 96 2.01 1.39 -1.10
CA TYR A 96 2.96 0.34 -1.44
C TYR A 96 3.55 0.66 -2.79
N ILE A 97 4.87 0.74 -2.86
CA ILE A 97 5.59 1.00 -4.12
C ILE A 97 6.67 -0.05 -4.33
N ASP A 98 6.68 -0.56 -5.56
CA ASP A 98 7.61 -1.56 -6.09
C ASP A 98 8.26 -0.94 -7.35
N PRO A 99 9.11 0.09 -7.18
CA PRO A 99 9.73 0.78 -8.30
C PRO A 99 10.66 -0.15 -9.09
N PRO A 100 11.13 0.26 -10.28
CA PRO A 100 12.24 -0.43 -10.95
C PRO A 100 13.43 -0.55 -9.99
N PHE A 101 14.00 -1.74 -9.85
CA PHE A 101 15.08 -2.02 -8.89
C PHE A 101 16.45 -1.55 -9.38
N ASN A 102 16.54 -1.16 -10.65
CA ASN A 102 17.75 -0.69 -11.28
C ASN A 102 18.86 -1.76 -11.29
N THR A 103 18.48 -3.00 -11.60
CA THR A 103 19.37 -4.18 -11.58
C THR A 103 20.31 -4.29 -12.78
N GLU A 104 20.29 -3.28 -13.66
CA GLU A 104 20.93 -3.26 -14.98
C GLU A 104 20.40 -4.35 -15.95
N GLN A 105 19.35 -5.09 -15.58
CA GLN A 105 18.76 -6.14 -16.41
C GLN A 105 17.80 -5.57 -17.46
N THR A 106 17.82 -6.12 -18.67
CA THR A 106 16.80 -5.82 -19.69
C THR A 106 15.64 -6.79 -19.50
N PHE A 107 14.47 -6.27 -19.10
CA PHE A 107 13.22 -7.02 -19.13
C PHE A 107 12.50 -6.76 -20.45
N GLU A 108 11.68 -7.72 -20.91
CA GLU A 108 10.93 -7.57 -22.17
C GLU A 108 9.86 -6.47 -22.06
N HIS A 109 9.48 -6.09 -20.83
CA HIS A 109 8.32 -5.25 -20.56
C HIS A 109 8.65 -3.92 -19.86
N TYR A 110 9.92 -3.61 -19.55
CA TYR A 110 10.39 -2.28 -19.11
C TYR A 110 11.93 -2.23 -19.10
N ALA A 111 12.51 -1.03 -19.21
CA ALA A 111 13.95 -0.82 -19.04
C ALA A 111 14.27 -0.61 -17.55
N ASP A 112 15.08 -1.49 -16.96
CA ASP A 112 15.54 -1.41 -15.56
C ASP A 112 17.00 -0.91 -15.48
N GLN A 113 17.29 0.15 -16.24
CA GLN A 113 18.62 0.75 -16.42
C GLN A 113 18.53 2.28 -16.27
N LEU A 114 18.15 2.75 -15.09
CA LEU A 114 18.17 4.18 -14.78
C LEU A 114 19.50 4.52 -14.12
N GLU A 115 20.16 5.60 -14.52
CA GLU A 115 21.33 6.06 -13.75
C GLU A 115 20.88 6.42 -12.31
N HIS A 116 21.69 6.09 -11.31
CA HIS A 116 21.31 6.19 -9.89
C HIS A 116 20.80 7.59 -9.49
N SER A 117 21.38 8.65 -10.03
CA SER A 117 20.97 10.04 -9.79
C SER A 117 19.59 10.34 -10.40
N VAL A 118 19.31 9.81 -11.59
CA VAL A 118 17.96 9.85 -12.21
C VAL A 118 16.96 9.07 -11.36
N TRP A 119 17.29 7.85 -10.93
CA TRP A 119 16.41 7.03 -10.07
C TRP A 119 16.09 7.73 -8.74
N LEU A 120 17.10 8.25 -8.06
CA LEU A 120 16.94 9.00 -6.81
C LEU A 120 16.02 10.20 -6.95
N THR A 121 16.14 10.92 -8.07
CA THR A 121 15.35 12.11 -8.37
C THR A 121 13.91 11.76 -8.71
N MET A 122 13.72 10.73 -9.53
CA MET A 122 12.41 10.14 -9.83
C MET A 122 11.66 9.75 -8.56
N MET A 123 12.35 9.06 -7.64
CA MET A 123 11.79 8.63 -6.37
C MET A 123 11.54 9.79 -5.41
N ARG A 124 12.47 10.75 -5.28
CA ARG A 124 12.31 11.94 -4.44
C ARG A 124 11.06 12.72 -4.83
N ASP A 125 10.89 13.00 -6.11
CA ASP A 125 9.79 13.81 -6.61
C ASP A 125 8.44 13.11 -6.37
N ARG A 126 8.37 11.79 -6.60
CA ARG A 126 7.19 10.97 -6.27
C ARG A 126 6.89 10.94 -4.78
N ILE A 127 7.90 10.77 -3.93
CA ILE A 127 7.72 10.80 -2.47
C ILE A 127 7.18 12.16 -2.02
N ARG A 128 7.66 13.26 -2.60
CA ARG A 128 7.13 14.61 -2.33
C ARG A 128 5.69 14.77 -2.76
N ASP A 129 5.30 14.22 -3.91
CA ASP A 129 3.92 14.25 -4.39
C ASP A 129 3.00 13.29 -3.61
N ILE A 130 3.53 12.19 -3.06
CA ILE A 130 2.80 11.24 -2.20
C ILE A 130 2.48 11.87 -0.83
N LYS A 131 3.44 12.56 -0.21
CA LYS A 131 3.32 13.03 1.19
C LYS A 131 2.03 13.80 1.50
N PRO A 132 1.56 14.77 0.67
CA PRO A 132 0.30 15.46 0.90
C PRO A 132 -0.95 14.58 0.82
N LEU A 133 -0.87 13.42 0.16
CA LEU A 133 -1.98 12.47 0.02
C LEU A 133 -2.14 11.59 1.27
N LEU A 134 -1.10 11.43 2.09
CA LEU A 134 -1.07 10.53 3.22
C LEU A 134 -1.97 11.00 4.37
N ALA A 135 -2.80 10.09 4.89
CA ALA A 135 -3.53 10.28 6.13
C ALA A 135 -2.57 10.45 7.33
N PRO A 136 -3.01 11.11 8.44
CA PRO A 136 -2.15 11.36 9.59
C PRO A 136 -1.48 10.12 10.20
N ASP A 137 -2.12 8.96 10.09
CA ASP A 137 -1.69 7.67 10.61
C ASP A 137 -1.39 6.65 9.48
N ALA A 138 -0.97 7.16 8.33
CA ALA A 138 -0.61 6.37 7.16
C ALA A 138 0.80 5.78 7.22
N SER A 139 1.02 4.74 6.41
CA SER A 139 2.32 4.11 6.22
C SER A 139 2.74 4.05 4.74
N VAL A 140 4.06 4.11 4.51
CA VAL A 140 4.68 4.00 3.18
C VAL A 140 5.63 2.81 3.19
N TRP A 141 5.42 1.91 2.23
CA TRP A 141 6.13 0.64 2.08
C TRP A 141 6.87 0.63 0.74
N VAL A 142 8.19 0.55 0.78
CA VAL A 142 9.05 0.61 -0.41
C VAL A 142 9.78 -0.72 -0.56
N HIS A 143 9.42 -1.49 -1.60
CA HIS A 143 10.01 -2.80 -1.89
C HIS A 143 11.22 -2.64 -2.81
N LEU A 144 12.38 -3.12 -2.37
CA LEU A 144 13.65 -3.02 -3.11
C LEU A 144 14.49 -4.28 -2.94
N ASP A 145 15.43 -4.50 -3.84
CA ASP A 145 16.56 -5.40 -3.64
C ASP A 145 17.76 -4.63 -3.02
N ASP A 146 18.96 -5.20 -3.10
CA ASP A 146 20.16 -4.59 -2.53
C ASP A 146 20.71 -3.39 -3.32
N ALA A 147 20.26 -3.16 -4.56
CA ALA A 147 20.85 -2.16 -5.44
C ALA A 147 20.58 -0.73 -4.94
N GLU A 148 19.34 -0.44 -4.58
CA GLU A 148 18.90 0.91 -4.20
C GLU A 148 18.39 1.05 -2.77
N VAL A 149 18.23 -0.04 -2.01
CA VAL A 149 17.66 -0.01 -0.65
C VAL A 149 18.38 0.99 0.28
N HIS A 150 19.70 1.07 0.21
CA HIS A 150 20.46 1.98 1.07
C HIS A 150 20.32 3.45 0.65
N ARG A 151 20.26 3.73 -0.66
CA ARG A 151 20.05 5.10 -1.16
C ARG A 151 18.63 5.56 -0.87
N MET A 152 17.65 4.70 -1.10
CA MET A 152 16.25 4.96 -0.77
C MET A 152 16.06 5.20 0.72
N ARG A 153 16.73 4.42 1.58
CA ARG A 153 16.66 4.59 3.03
C ARG A 153 17.07 6.00 3.46
N VAL A 154 18.18 6.50 2.93
CA VAL A 154 18.64 7.87 3.24
C VAL A 154 17.71 8.92 2.65
N LEU A 155 17.19 8.70 1.44
CA LEU A 155 16.20 9.58 0.82
C LEU A 155 14.91 9.68 1.66
N MET A 156 14.40 8.54 2.15
CA MET A 156 13.23 8.50 3.03
C MET A 156 13.49 9.17 4.37
N ASP A 157 14.68 9.00 4.97
CA ASP A 157 15.06 9.71 6.19
C ASP A 157 15.12 11.24 5.96
N GLU A 158 15.56 11.69 4.78
CA GLU A 158 15.59 13.13 4.41
C GLU A 158 14.19 13.72 4.22
N GLU A 159 13.28 12.96 3.60
CA GLU A 159 11.92 13.42 3.26
C GLU A 159 10.94 13.25 4.44
N PHE A 160 11.01 12.18 5.23
CA PHE A 160 10.09 11.92 6.35
C PHE A 160 10.66 12.23 7.73
N GLY A 161 11.99 12.24 7.88
CA GLY A 161 12.67 12.21 9.17
C GLY A 161 13.01 10.78 9.60
N ALA A 162 14.20 10.60 10.19
CA ALA A 162 14.68 9.28 10.61
C ALA A 162 13.86 8.67 11.76
N GLU A 163 13.17 9.49 12.53
CA GLU A 163 12.24 9.12 13.59
C GLU A 163 10.92 8.50 13.07
N CYS A 164 10.63 8.69 11.79
CA CYS A 164 9.45 8.12 11.11
C CYS A 164 9.74 6.72 10.54
N PHE A 165 11.00 6.28 10.55
CA PHE A 165 11.36 4.91 10.17
C PHE A 165 10.80 3.91 11.19
N ILE A 166 10.12 2.89 10.67
CA ILE A 166 9.47 1.84 11.49
C ILE A 166 10.27 0.55 11.45
N ALA A 167 10.53 0.03 10.24
CA ALA A 167 11.18 -1.25 10.07
C ALA A 167 11.84 -1.41 8.70
N SER A 168 12.88 -2.23 8.68
CA SER A 168 13.39 -2.87 7.46
C SER A 168 12.94 -4.32 7.52
N VAL A 169 12.03 -4.70 6.64
CA VAL A 169 11.46 -6.04 6.57
C VAL A 169 12.24 -6.86 5.57
N VAL A 170 12.80 -7.98 6.01
CA VAL A 170 13.48 -8.95 5.15
C VAL A 170 12.47 -9.97 4.67
N TRP A 171 12.12 -9.94 3.39
CA TRP A 171 11.21 -10.88 2.76
C TRP A 171 11.98 -11.90 1.92
N ARG A 172 11.83 -13.18 2.25
CA ARG A 172 12.39 -14.26 1.43
C ARG A 172 11.65 -14.37 0.09
N SER A 173 12.30 -13.92 -0.97
CA SER A 173 11.75 -13.84 -2.32
C SER A 173 11.98 -15.13 -3.13
N ALA A 174 12.95 -15.97 -2.71
CA ALA A 174 13.31 -17.22 -3.36
C ALA A 174 12.96 -18.47 -2.51
N ASP A 175 12.53 -19.53 -3.20
CA ASP A 175 12.18 -20.80 -2.53
C ASP A 175 13.41 -21.58 -2.07
N THR A 176 14.50 -21.48 -2.82
CA THR A 176 15.77 -22.17 -2.60
C THR A 176 16.91 -21.25 -2.99
N GLY A 177 18.06 -21.42 -2.34
CA GLY A 177 19.29 -20.74 -2.74
C GLY A 177 19.71 -21.10 -4.17
N ASN A 178 20.30 -20.12 -4.84
CA ASN A 178 21.05 -20.25 -6.08
C ASN A 178 22.43 -20.87 -5.78
N TYR A 179 22.56 -22.16 -6.07
CA TYR A 179 23.81 -22.90 -5.87
C TYR A 179 24.89 -22.59 -6.91
N ASP A 180 24.54 -21.87 -7.98
CA ASP A 180 25.47 -21.48 -9.05
C ASP A 180 26.13 -20.12 -8.78
N ASP A 181 25.71 -19.40 -7.73
CA ASP A 181 26.37 -18.15 -7.33
C ASP A 181 27.67 -18.43 -6.59
N SER A 182 28.77 -17.83 -7.07
CA SER A 182 30.10 -18.01 -6.49
C SER A 182 30.36 -17.15 -5.24
N ARG A 183 29.45 -16.21 -4.92
CA ARG A 183 29.52 -15.34 -3.75
C ARG A 183 28.47 -15.74 -2.71
N PHE A 184 27.27 -15.18 -2.85
CA PHE A 184 26.15 -15.41 -1.95
C PHE A 184 24.89 -15.56 -2.77
N SER A 185 24.06 -16.53 -2.43
CA SER A 185 22.71 -16.58 -2.98
C SER A 185 21.89 -15.40 -2.49
N ASN A 186 21.39 -14.58 -3.41
CA ASN A 186 20.44 -13.53 -3.07
C ASN A 186 19.02 -14.10 -3.03
N ASP A 187 18.56 -14.43 -1.82
CA ASP A 187 17.27 -15.10 -1.59
C ASP A 187 16.18 -14.19 -1.03
N HIS A 188 16.47 -12.90 -0.86
CA HIS A 188 15.58 -11.97 -0.19
C HIS A 188 15.57 -10.60 -0.83
N ASN A 189 14.45 -9.90 -0.64
CA ASN A 189 14.33 -8.48 -0.89
C ASN A 189 14.07 -7.77 0.44
N THR A 190 14.26 -6.46 0.45
CA THR A 190 13.99 -5.60 1.59
C THR A 190 12.76 -4.73 1.35
N ILE A 191 11.90 -4.59 2.35
CA ILE A 191 10.78 -3.65 2.34
C ILE A 191 11.00 -2.62 3.45
N LEU A 192 11.22 -1.37 3.06
CA LEU A 192 11.35 -0.26 3.99
C LEU A 192 9.96 0.23 4.39
N VAL A 193 9.74 0.40 5.69
CA VAL A 193 8.46 0.84 6.26
C VAL A 193 8.65 2.16 7.01
N TYR A 194 7.88 3.17 6.61
CA TYR A 194 7.83 4.48 7.25
C TYR A 194 6.40 4.83 7.64
N GLY A 195 6.23 5.51 8.77
CA GLY A 195 5.00 6.24 9.08
C GLY A 195 5.08 7.66 8.53
N LEU A 196 3.94 8.31 8.29
CA LEU A 196 3.96 9.77 8.03
C LEU A 196 4.48 10.55 9.25
N ASN A 197 4.12 10.08 10.45
CA ASN A 197 4.49 10.68 11.72
C ASN A 197 5.26 9.67 12.60
N PRO A 198 6.09 10.13 13.54
CA PRO A 198 6.78 9.27 14.49
C PRO A 198 5.77 8.50 15.35
N GLY A 199 6.09 7.25 15.67
CA GLY A 199 5.24 6.43 16.55
C GLY A 199 4.03 5.80 15.87
N TRP A 200 4.03 5.68 14.54
CA TRP A 200 3.05 4.86 13.82
C TRP A 200 2.99 3.43 14.39
N VAL A 201 1.78 2.86 14.47
CA VAL A 201 1.51 1.56 15.08
C VAL A 201 0.90 0.62 14.05
N ALA A 202 1.52 -0.55 13.90
CA ALA A 202 1.01 -1.63 13.07
C ALA A 202 -0.22 -2.31 13.67
N ASN A 203 -1.12 -2.77 12.81
CA ASN A 203 -2.12 -3.76 13.19
C ASN A 203 -1.43 -5.07 13.61
N GLY A 204 -1.96 -5.69 14.66
CA GLY A 204 -1.46 -6.96 15.16
C GLY A 204 -1.77 -8.11 14.18
N LEU A 205 -0.91 -9.12 14.18
CA LEU A 205 -1.15 -10.37 13.46
C LEU A 205 -1.57 -11.49 14.42
N PRO A 206 -2.52 -12.36 14.00
CA PRO A 206 -2.89 -13.54 14.77
C PRO A 206 -1.68 -14.42 15.08
N ARG A 207 -1.69 -15.05 16.26
CA ARG A 207 -0.64 -16.02 16.62
C ARG A 207 -0.67 -17.23 15.70
N SER A 208 0.48 -17.62 15.18
CA SER A 208 0.61 -18.87 14.44
C SER A 208 0.48 -20.09 15.35
N ALA A 209 0.17 -21.25 14.76
CA ALA A 209 0.13 -22.53 15.49
C ALA A 209 1.49 -22.83 16.16
N LYS A 210 2.60 -22.45 15.52
CA LYS A 210 3.96 -22.59 16.09
C LYS A 210 4.13 -21.76 17.37
N GLN A 211 3.66 -20.50 17.34
CA GLN A 211 3.71 -19.60 18.50
C GLN A 211 2.78 -20.07 19.61
N SER A 212 1.65 -20.69 19.27
CA SER A 212 0.65 -21.17 20.22
C SER A 212 0.85 -22.62 20.70
N ARG A 213 1.88 -23.33 20.22
CA ARG A 213 2.10 -24.78 20.45
C ARG A 213 2.19 -25.19 21.93
N HIS A 214 2.61 -24.27 22.80
CA HIS A 214 2.77 -24.54 24.23
C HIS A 214 1.45 -24.43 25.02
N TYR A 215 0.41 -23.82 24.44
CA TYR A 215 -0.92 -23.80 25.04
C TYR A 215 -1.60 -25.16 24.84
N ARG A 216 -2.11 -25.76 25.92
CA ARG A 216 -2.83 -27.05 25.90
C ARG A 216 -4.06 -26.96 26.79
N ASN A 217 -5.05 -27.83 26.56
CA ASN A 217 -6.22 -27.95 27.43
C ASN A 217 -6.33 -29.38 28.00
N PRO A 218 -5.37 -29.82 28.84
CA PRO A 218 -5.32 -31.20 29.30
C PRO A 218 -6.46 -31.56 30.26
N ASP A 219 -7.07 -30.57 30.91
CA ASP A 219 -8.12 -30.71 31.91
C ASP A 219 -9.52 -30.35 31.39
N ASN A 220 -9.66 -30.14 30.07
CA ASN A 220 -10.92 -29.73 29.42
C ASN A 220 -11.56 -28.48 30.08
N ASP A 221 -10.73 -27.52 30.50
CA ASP A 221 -11.19 -26.24 31.01
C ASP A 221 -12.07 -25.54 29.94
N PRO A 222 -13.30 -25.11 30.26
CA PRO A 222 -14.19 -24.46 29.30
C PRO A 222 -13.65 -23.14 28.74
N ARG A 223 -12.61 -22.58 29.36
CA ARG A 223 -11.91 -21.38 28.89
C ARG A 223 -10.88 -21.66 27.78
N GLY A 224 -10.64 -22.92 27.46
CA GLY A 224 -9.77 -23.34 26.36
C GLY A 224 -8.29 -23.46 26.73
N PRO A 225 -7.39 -23.58 25.73
CA PRO A 225 -5.98 -23.87 25.94
C PRO A 225 -5.25 -22.82 26.80
N TRP A 226 -4.42 -23.31 27.71
CA TRP A 226 -3.61 -22.52 28.64
C TRP A 226 -2.21 -23.11 28.79
N PHE A 227 -1.32 -22.35 29.40
CA PHE A 227 -0.06 -22.88 29.91
C PHE A 227 0.24 -22.25 31.28
N ASP A 228 1.07 -22.94 32.06
CA ASP A 228 1.58 -22.40 33.32
C ASP A 228 2.67 -21.38 33.02
N GLY A 229 2.42 -20.11 33.35
CA GLY A 229 3.32 -19.02 32.95
C GLY A 229 3.08 -17.72 33.70
N ASN A 230 3.95 -16.75 33.43
CA ASN A 230 4.03 -15.41 34.04
C ASN A 230 4.43 -15.37 35.52
N PRO A 231 5.40 -14.52 35.90
CA PRO A 231 5.76 -14.33 37.29
C PRO A 231 4.60 -13.71 38.06
N LEU A 232 4.32 -14.29 39.23
CA LEU A 232 3.30 -13.85 40.18
C LEU A 232 3.79 -12.75 41.12
N GLY A 233 5.05 -12.32 41.01
CA GLY A 233 5.62 -11.21 41.78
C GLY A 233 5.28 -9.85 41.17
N SER A 234 5.10 -8.85 42.03
CA SER A 234 5.01 -7.45 41.61
C SER A 234 6.37 -6.96 41.07
N PRO A 235 6.39 -6.12 40.02
CA PRO A 235 7.64 -5.57 39.49
C PRO A 235 8.31 -4.58 40.44
N ASN A 236 7.53 -3.95 41.33
CA ASN A 236 8.02 -2.99 42.33
C ASN A 236 7.51 -3.37 43.72
N PRO A 237 8.29 -3.14 44.79
CA PRO A 237 7.88 -3.46 46.15
C PRO A 237 6.63 -2.67 46.56
N ARG A 238 5.63 -3.37 47.09
CA ARG A 238 4.37 -2.78 47.58
C ARG A 238 3.92 -3.50 48.85
N GLU A 239 3.84 -2.76 49.97
CA GLU A 239 3.50 -3.31 51.29
C GLU A 239 2.13 -4.03 51.29
N ASN A 240 1.14 -3.47 50.62
CA ASN A 240 -0.20 -4.06 50.52
C ASN A 240 -0.27 -5.36 49.72
N LEU A 241 0.85 -5.80 49.11
CA LEU A 241 0.96 -7.05 48.35
C LEU A 241 1.82 -8.11 49.08
N MET A 242 2.30 -7.80 50.29
CA MET A 242 3.06 -8.71 51.14
C MET A 242 2.11 -9.50 52.04
N TYR A 243 1.68 -10.67 51.57
CA TYR A 243 0.82 -11.57 52.35
C TYR A 243 1.09 -13.02 51.98
N ASP A 244 0.83 -13.93 52.90
CA ASP A 244 0.96 -15.35 52.65
C ASP A 244 -0.31 -15.92 52.00
N VAL A 245 -0.12 -16.89 51.10
CA VAL A 245 -1.22 -17.68 50.52
C VAL A 245 -1.18 -19.06 51.14
N VAL A 246 -2.31 -19.50 51.73
CA VAL A 246 -2.42 -20.82 52.36
C VAL A 246 -3.03 -21.81 51.37
N SER A 247 -2.35 -22.93 51.13
CA SER A 247 -2.88 -23.99 50.26
C SER A 247 -3.94 -24.84 50.96
N PRO A 248 -4.79 -25.57 50.21
CA PRO A 248 -5.76 -26.50 50.80
C PRO A 248 -5.12 -27.59 51.68
N GLN A 249 -3.85 -27.91 51.44
CA GLN A 249 -3.06 -28.85 52.24
C GLN A 249 -2.47 -28.22 53.52
N GLY A 250 -2.68 -26.92 53.74
CA GLY A 250 -2.22 -26.19 54.92
C GLY A 250 -0.82 -25.59 54.82
N HIS A 251 -0.17 -25.63 53.66
CA HIS A 251 1.14 -24.98 53.49
C HIS A 251 0.99 -23.46 53.37
N SER A 252 1.80 -22.70 54.12
CA SER A 252 1.91 -21.24 53.94
C SER A 252 2.94 -20.91 52.86
N ILE A 253 2.51 -20.17 51.84
CA ILE A 253 3.34 -19.76 50.70
C ILE A 253 3.62 -18.27 50.85
N PRO A 254 4.86 -17.86 51.18
CA PRO A 254 5.21 -16.46 51.36
C PRO A 254 5.24 -15.71 50.03
N SER A 255 4.95 -14.41 50.08
CA SER A 255 5.06 -13.54 48.91
C SER A 255 6.50 -13.40 48.41
N PRO A 256 6.71 -13.15 47.10
CA PRO A 256 8.02 -12.77 46.55
C PRO A 256 8.58 -11.49 47.20
N PRO A 257 9.88 -11.16 47.00
CA PRO A 257 10.53 -9.99 47.63
C PRO A 257 9.88 -8.62 47.37
N HIS A 258 9.07 -8.50 46.32
CA HIS A 258 8.35 -7.27 45.97
C HIS A 258 6.83 -7.38 46.21
N GLY A 259 6.38 -8.45 46.85
CA GLY A 259 4.97 -8.78 47.03
C GLY A 259 4.40 -9.54 45.83
N TRP A 260 3.17 -10.02 46.00
CA TRP A 260 2.39 -10.63 44.92
C TRP A 260 1.98 -9.60 43.86
N ARG A 261 1.60 -10.05 42.67
CA ARG A 261 1.12 -9.19 41.59
C ARG A 261 -0.23 -8.53 41.87
N TRP A 262 -1.04 -9.16 42.72
CA TRP A 262 -2.41 -8.73 43.03
C TRP A 262 -2.63 -8.63 44.54
N GLN A 263 -3.59 -7.80 44.95
CA GLN A 263 -4.05 -7.73 46.34
C GLN A 263 -4.71 -9.05 46.75
N LYS A 264 -4.75 -9.33 48.05
CA LYS A 264 -5.26 -10.59 48.60
C LYS A 264 -6.65 -10.97 48.10
N SER A 265 -7.59 -10.04 48.05
CA SER A 265 -8.96 -10.30 47.54
C SER A 265 -8.98 -10.75 46.07
N THR A 266 -8.17 -10.14 45.21
CA THR A 266 -8.04 -10.52 43.80
C THR A 266 -7.33 -11.87 43.66
N MET A 267 -6.30 -12.13 44.45
CA MET A 267 -5.62 -13.43 44.50
C MET A 267 -6.58 -14.55 44.93
N ASP A 268 -7.31 -14.35 46.02
CA ASP A 268 -8.31 -15.30 46.54
C ASP A 268 -9.38 -15.59 45.48
N ARG A 269 -9.86 -14.54 44.79
CA ARG A 269 -10.81 -14.68 43.66
C ARG A 269 -10.21 -15.50 42.51
N MET A 270 -9.00 -15.19 42.07
CA MET A 270 -8.34 -15.89 40.96
C MET A 270 -8.01 -17.36 41.31
N ILE A 271 -7.75 -17.66 42.58
CA ILE A 271 -7.63 -19.03 43.08
C ILE A 271 -8.99 -19.73 43.01
N SER A 272 -10.07 -19.09 43.47
CA SER A 272 -11.42 -19.66 43.45
C SER A 272 -11.95 -19.90 42.03
N GLU A 273 -11.62 -19.03 41.09
CA GLU A 273 -11.95 -19.15 39.66
C GLU A 273 -11.01 -20.12 38.93
N GLY A 274 -9.95 -20.62 39.59
CA GLY A 274 -8.98 -21.57 39.03
C GLY A 274 -8.00 -20.97 38.02
N SER A 275 -7.93 -19.64 37.89
CA SER A 275 -6.91 -18.95 37.08
C SER A 275 -5.53 -18.99 37.74
N ILE A 276 -5.49 -19.12 39.07
CA ILE A 276 -4.30 -19.45 39.85
C ILE A 276 -4.54 -20.79 40.53
N ARG A 277 -3.57 -21.70 40.42
CA ARG A 277 -3.66 -23.03 41.00
C ARG A 277 -2.47 -23.30 41.91
N PHE A 278 -2.65 -24.23 42.84
CA PHE A 278 -1.53 -24.82 43.55
C PHE A 278 -0.86 -25.88 42.67
N ASN A 279 0.45 -26.05 42.82
CA ASN A 279 1.13 -27.23 42.32
C ASN A 279 0.69 -28.48 43.11
N ASP A 280 1.00 -29.67 42.61
CA ASP A 280 0.52 -30.93 43.20
C ASP A 280 0.97 -31.11 44.66
N ALA A 281 2.14 -30.57 45.01
CA ALA A 281 2.67 -30.59 46.39
C ALA A 281 2.03 -29.52 47.30
N GLY A 282 1.23 -28.59 46.76
CA GLY A 282 0.63 -27.49 47.51
C GLY A 282 1.64 -26.47 48.08
N THR A 283 2.87 -26.46 47.56
CA THR A 283 3.99 -25.63 48.06
C THR A 283 4.21 -24.35 47.26
N ARG A 284 3.59 -24.22 46.09
CA ARG A 284 3.68 -23.04 45.22
C ARG A 284 2.36 -22.82 44.49
N ILE A 285 2.10 -21.57 44.13
CA ILE A 285 1.03 -21.19 43.23
C ILE A 285 1.56 -20.92 41.83
N VAL A 286 0.73 -21.17 40.82
CA VAL A 286 1.05 -21.07 39.40
C VAL A 286 -0.11 -20.39 38.68
N TYR A 287 0.19 -19.46 37.78
CA TYR A 287 -0.82 -18.77 36.98
C TYR A 287 -1.07 -19.47 35.66
N ARG A 288 -2.34 -19.71 35.34
CA ARG A 288 -2.77 -20.19 34.03
C ARG A 288 -2.90 -19.00 33.09
N THR A 289 -2.05 -18.97 32.08
CA THR A 289 -2.13 -17.98 31.01
C THR A 289 -2.94 -18.57 29.86
N TYR A 290 -4.16 -18.07 29.65
CA TYR A 290 -5.07 -18.59 28.63
C TYR A 290 -4.80 -17.97 27.26
N LEU A 291 -4.84 -18.79 26.19
CA LEU A 291 -4.63 -18.33 24.82
C LEU A 291 -5.67 -17.29 24.39
N ARG A 292 -6.93 -17.48 24.78
CA ARG A 292 -8.04 -16.56 24.48
C ARG A 292 -7.87 -15.16 25.07
N GLU A 293 -7.03 -15.02 26.10
CA GLU A 293 -6.77 -13.74 26.76
C GLU A 293 -5.58 -13.01 26.13
N GLN A 294 -4.93 -13.64 25.15
CA GLN A 294 -3.78 -13.07 24.48
C GLN A 294 -4.24 -12.38 23.18
N GLY A 295 -4.06 -11.07 23.07
CA GLY A 295 -4.32 -10.31 21.85
C GLY A 295 -3.27 -10.55 20.77
N ASP A 296 -3.45 -10.00 19.57
CA ASP A 296 -2.53 -10.20 18.45
C ASP A 296 -1.09 -9.76 18.74
N LEU A 297 -0.15 -10.28 17.95
CA LEU A 297 1.27 -9.97 18.09
C LEU A 297 1.69 -8.87 17.12
N PRO A 298 2.64 -8.00 17.51
CA PRO A 298 3.26 -7.09 16.56
C PRO A 298 3.93 -7.88 15.42
N PRO A 299 3.91 -7.38 14.18
CA PRO A 299 4.52 -8.08 13.06
C PRO A 299 6.04 -8.19 13.25
N SER A 300 6.58 -9.38 12.97
CA SER A 300 8.03 -9.59 12.81
C SER A 300 8.54 -8.80 11.61
N ASN A 301 9.79 -8.34 11.63
CA ASN A 301 10.48 -7.79 10.47
C ASN A 301 11.27 -8.84 9.68
N LEU A 302 11.27 -10.10 10.11
CA LEU A 302 11.81 -11.24 9.35
C LEU A 302 10.65 -12.08 8.80
N TRP A 303 10.49 -12.08 7.48
CA TRP A 303 9.46 -12.80 6.73
C TRP A 303 10.11 -13.87 5.85
N ASP A 304 10.61 -14.92 6.50
CA ASP A 304 11.37 -16.02 5.89
C ASP A 304 10.52 -17.22 5.44
N SER A 305 9.21 -17.20 5.74
CA SER A 305 8.27 -18.26 5.38
C SER A 305 7.60 -18.01 4.03
N VAL A 306 8.08 -18.73 3.00
CA VAL A 306 7.46 -18.77 1.66
C VAL A 306 6.00 -19.24 1.70
N GLU A 307 5.63 -20.08 2.66
CA GLU A 307 4.25 -20.52 2.82
C GLU A 307 3.33 -19.36 3.19
N GLU A 308 3.78 -18.50 4.12
CA GLU A 308 3.02 -17.37 4.62
C GLU A 308 2.98 -16.19 3.64
N THR A 309 4.13 -15.80 3.08
CA THR A 309 4.25 -14.58 2.26
C THR A 309 4.37 -14.86 0.77
N GLY A 310 4.65 -16.11 0.37
CA GLY A 310 4.91 -16.44 -1.02
C GLY A 310 6.33 -16.07 -1.46
N SER A 311 6.61 -16.36 -2.73
CA SER A 311 7.89 -16.11 -3.40
C SER A 311 7.65 -15.61 -4.82
N ASN A 312 8.71 -15.18 -5.51
CA ASN A 312 8.66 -14.80 -6.92
C ASN A 312 8.12 -15.95 -7.80
N ARG A 313 8.49 -17.20 -7.49
CA ARG A 313 7.97 -18.38 -8.21
C ARG A 313 6.47 -18.56 -8.00
N LYS A 314 5.98 -18.36 -6.77
CA LYS A 314 4.55 -18.42 -6.45
C LYS A 314 3.77 -17.36 -7.23
N ALA A 315 4.25 -16.11 -7.22
CA ALA A 315 3.63 -15.00 -7.94
C ALA A 315 3.49 -15.28 -9.46
N LYS A 316 4.56 -15.81 -10.07
CA LYS A 316 4.53 -16.19 -11.49
C LYS A 316 3.54 -17.33 -11.78
N ASN A 317 3.41 -18.29 -10.86
CA ASN A 317 2.44 -19.37 -10.99
C ASN A 317 0.99 -18.89 -10.82
N GLU A 318 0.74 -17.93 -9.91
CA GLU A 318 -0.58 -17.30 -9.74
C GLU A 318 -1.04 -16.63 -11.05
N LEU A 319 -0.19 -15.84 -11.71
CA LEU A 319 -0.53 -15.22 -13.00
C LEU A 319 -0.73 -16.23 -14.13
N LYS A 320 0.09 -17.30 -14.18
CA LYS A 320 -0.10 -18.37 -15.18
C LYS A 320 -1.46 -19.04 -15.04
N ALA A 321 -1.87 -19.31 -13.80
CA ALA A 321 -3.17 -19.90 -13.52
C ALA A 321 -4.30 -18.93 -13.92
N LEU A 322 -4.19 -17.65 -13.54
CA LEU A 322 -5.21 -16.63 -13.82
C LEU A 322 -5.46 -16.41 -15.32
N PHE A 323 -4.39 -16.40 -16.12
CA PHE A 323 -4.50 -16.13 -17.56
C PHE A 323 -4.49 -17.39 -18.44
N GLY A 324 -4.17 -18.56 -17.88
CA GLY A 324 -3.96 -19.77 -18.67
C GLY A 324 -2.78 -19.69 -19.64
N LEU A 325 -1.81 -18.80 -19.37
CA LEU A 325 -0.68 -18.51 -20.27
C LEU A 325 0.61 -19.22 -19.85
N PRO A 326 1.53 -19.52 -20.79
CA PRO A 326 2.88 -19.98 -20.49
C PRO A 326 3.68 -18.97 -19.68
N ALA A 327 4.67 -19.45 -18.91
CA ALA A 327 5.49 -18.62 -18.02
C ALA A 327 6.25 -17.48 -18.71
N LYS A 328 6.58 -17.63 -20.00
CA LYS A 328 7.28 -16.60 -20.79
C LYS A 328 6.36 -15.50 -21.31
N GLN A 329 5.05 -15.66 -21.18
CA GLN A 329 4.05 -14.73 -21.70
C GLN A 329 3.33 -13.94 -20.60
N VAL A 330 3.53 -14.34 -19.33
CA VAL A 330 3.05 -13.60 -18.17
C VAL A 330 4.09 -12.57 -17.76
N PHE A 331 3.65 -11.52 -17.06
CA PHE A 331 4.50 -10.48 -16.50
C PHE A 331 5.72 -11.07 -15.76
N ASP A 332 6.88 -10.45 -15.91
CA ASP A 332 8.16 -11.05 -15.50
C ASP A 332 8.36 -11.08 -13.99
N THR A 333 8.03 -9.98 -13.32
CA THR A 333 8.37 -9.70 -11.92
C THR A 333 7.14 -9.44 -11.02
N PRO A 334 6.05 -10.24 -11.11
CA PRO A 334 4.87 -10.02 -10.28
C PRO A 334 5.19 -10.31 -8.81
N LYS A 335 4.47 -9.66 -7.92
CA LYS A 335 4.52 -9.95 -6.47
C LYS A 335 3.43 -10.94 -6.08
N PRO A 336 3.67 -11.81 -5.09
CA PRO A 336 2.68 -12.80 -4.68
C PRO A 336 1.54 -12.14 -3.91
N GLU A 337 0.30 -12.58 -4.12
CA GLU A 337 -0.86 -11.96 -3.44
C GLU A 337 -0.78 -12.11 -1.92
N SER A 338 -0.19 -13.21 -1.42
CA SER A 338 0.00 -13.44 0.02
C SER A 338 0.91 -12.41 0.70
N LEU A 339 1.92 -11.89 -0.01
CA LEU A 339 2.80 -10.84 0.52
C LEU A 339 2.01 -9.54 0.67
N ILE A 340 1.28 -9.14 -0.37
CA ILE A 340 0.49 -7.92 -0.34
C ILE A 340 -0.63 -8.02 0.69
N LYS A 341 -1.31 -9.17 0.81
CA LYS A 341 -2.34 -9.39 1.85
C LYS A 341 -1.76 -9.15 3.24
N ARG A 342 -0.55 -9.63 3.51
CA ARG A 342 0.12 -9.40 4.79
C ARG A 342 0.39 -7.92 5.02
N ILE A 343 0.92 -7.20 4.03
CA ILE A 343 1.17 -5.76 4.10
C ILE A 343 -0.13 -4.99 4.39
N LEU A 344 -1.20 -5.25 3.62
CA LEU A 344 -2.49 -4.58 3.81
C LEU A 344 -3.13 -4.93 5.16
N THR A 345 -2.98 -6.16 5.64
CA THR A 345 -3.46 -6.55 6.98
C THR A 345 -2.74 -5.76 8.08
N ILE A 346 -1.43 -5.51 7.91
CA ILE A 346 -0.62 -4.78 8.90
C ILE A 346 -0.91 -3.28 8.89
N GLY A 347 -1.16 -2.69 7.72
CA GLY A 347 -1.21 -1.24 7.58
C GLY A 347 -2.57 -0.62 7.27
N THR A 348 -3.62 -1.42 7.07
CA THR A 348 -4.96 -0.94 6.70
C THR A 348 -6.08 -1.78 7.28
N ASP A 349 -7.25 -1.18 7.39
CA ASP A 349 -8.55 -1.81 7.64
C ASP A 349 -9.42 -1.79 6.38
N GLU A 350 -10.61 -2.40 6.45
CA GLU A 350 -11.58 -2.35 5.35
C GLU A 350 -12.07 -0.92 5.11
N GLY A 351 -12.27 -0.53 3.84
CA GLY A 351 -12.66 0.82 3.44
C GLY A 351 -11.51 1.82 3.32
N ASP A 352 -10.33 1.53 3.88
CA ASP A 352 -9.16 2.39 3.75
C ASP A 352 -8.68 2.53 2.29
N LEU A 353 -8.04 3.65 1.98
CA LEU A 353 -7.49 3.95 0.67
C LEU A 353 -6.03 3.51 0.54
N VAL A 354 -5.76 2.61 -0.41
CA VAL A 354 -4.44 2.10 -0.77
C VAL A 354 -3.97 2.74 -2.09
N LEU A 355 -2.71 3.17 -2.13
CA LEU A 355 -2.10 3.76 -3.34
C LEU A 355 -0.88 2.94 -3.78
N ASP A 356 -0.82 2.63 -5.07
CA ASP A 356 0.33 2.00 -5.72
C ASP A 356 0.65 2.71 -7.04
N CYS A 357 1.66 3.58 -7.02
CA CYS A 357 2.05 4.36 -8.19
C CYS A 357 3.03 3.63 -9.14
N PHE A 358 3.23 2.32 -8.95
CA PHE A 358 4.01 1.43 -9.82
C PHE A 358 3.21 0.13 -10.03
N GLY A 359 2.05 0.26 -10.69
CA GLY A 359 1.00 -0.76 -10.70
C GLY A 359 1.41 -2.12 -11.29
N GLY A 360 2.30 -2.15 -12.28
CA GLY A 360 2.84 -3.37 -12.87
C GLY A 360 1.75 -4.38 -13.25
N SER A 361 1.82 -5.58 -12.67
CA SER A 361 0.83 -6.64 -12.90
C SER A 361 -0.51 -6.47 -12.15
N GLY A 362 -0.70 -5.37 -11.41
CA GLY A 362 -1.94 -5.05 -10.68
C GLY A 362 -2.14 -5.81 -9.37
N THR A 363 -1.09 -6.39 -8.79
CA THR A 363 -1.22 -7.23 -7.58
C THR A 363 -1.77 -6.45 -6.40
N THR A 364 -1.30 -5.21 -6.18
CA THR A 364 -1.76 -4.38 -5.06
C THR A 364 -3.23 -4.02 -5.18
N ALA A 365 -3.65 -3.52 -6.34
CA ALA A 365 -5.04 -3.22 -6.62
C ALA A 365 -5.95 -4.45 -6.51
N ALA A 366 -5.52 -5.61 -7.04
CA ALA A 366 -6.29 -6.85 -6.96
C ALA A 366 -6.52 -7.30 -5.51
N VAL A 367 -5.47 -7.31 -4.69
CA VAL A 367 -5.55 -7.72 -3.28
C VAL A 367 -6.33 -6.71 -2.45
N ALA A 368 -6.09 -5.41 -2.64
CA ALA A 368 -6.86 -4.35 -1.98
C ALA A 368 -8.36 -4.49 -2.27
N HIS A 369 -8.72 -4.70 -3.54
CA HIS A 369 -10.12 -4.90 -3.96
C HIS A 369 -10.76 -6.11 -3.27
N LYS A 370 -10.11 -7.28 -3.32
CA LYS A 370 -10.61 -8.52 -2.69
C LYS A 370 -10.74 -8.39 -1.17
N MET A 371 -9.96 -7.51 -0.57
CA MET A 371 -9.98 -7.21 0.86
C MET A 371 -10.93 -6.05 1.22
N GLY A 372 -11.70 -5.50 0.29
CA GLY A 372 -12.65 -4.42 0.57
C GLY A 372 -12.00 -3.06 0.85
N ARG A 373 -10.78 -2.83 0.37
CA ARG A 373 -10.11 -1.52 0.42
C ARG A 373 -10.41 -0.74 -0.85
N ARG A 374 -10.46 0.58 -0.73
CA ARG A 374 -10.43 1.47 -1.89
C ARG A 374 -9.00 1.53 -2.41
N TRP A 375 -8.80 1.64 -3.72
CA TRP A 375 -7.45 1.74 -4.28
C TRP A 375 -7.32 2.73 -5.43
N ALA A 376 -6.12 3.31 -5.55
CA ALA A 376 -5.65 3.95 -6.76
C ALA A 376 -4.33 3.33 -7.20
N THR A 377 -4.19 3.04 -8.49
CA THR A 377 -2.94 2.54 -9.05
C THR A 377 -2.58 3.25 -10.34
N VAL A 378 -1.28 3.47 -10.54
CA VAL A 378 -0.74 4.14 -11.72
C VAL A 378 0.25 3.21 -12.41
N GLU A 379 0.10 3.04 -13.72
CA GLU A 379 1.04 2.29 -14.54
C GLU A 379 1.45 3.11 -15.76
N LEU A 380 2.76 3.20 -15.98
CA LEU A 380 3.35 4.02 -17.04
C LEU A 380 3.04 3.46 -18.43
N GLN A 381 3.14 2.14 -18.59
CA GLN A 381 3.06 1.49 -19.89
C GLN A 381 1.66 0.98 -20.21
N GLN A 382 1.08 1.53 -21.28
CA GLN A 382 -0.21 1.08 -21.82
C GLN A 382 -0.22 -0.44 -22.11
N THR A 383 0.87 -0.97 -22.66
CA THR A 383 1.00 -2.39 -22.99
C THR A 383 0.92 -3.28 -21.75
N THR A 384 1.51 -2.86 -20.62
CA THR A 384 1.40 -3.56 -19.33
C THR A 384 -0.04 -3.53 -18.82
N VAL A 385 -0.70 -2.37 -18.94
CA VAL A 385 -2.10 -2.21 -18.53
C VAL A 385 -3.02 -3.14 -19.33
N ASP A 386 -2.89 -3.12 -20.65
CA ASP A 386 -3.78 -3.85 -21.56
C ASP A 386 -3.57 -5.37 -21.48
N ARG A 387 -2.33 -5.82 -21.26
CA ARG A 387 -2.00 -7.26 -21.24
C ARG A 387 -2.22 -7.90 -19.88
N PHE A 388 -1.98 -7.17 -18.78
CA PHE A 388 -1.91 -7.78 -17.45
C PHE A 388 -2.81 -7.09 -16.44
N LEU A 389 -2.62 -5.79 -16.20
CA LEU A 389 -3.24 -5.09 -15.09
C LEU A 389 -4.78 -5.02 -15.24
N SER A 390 -5.28 -4.46 -16.34
CA SER A 390 -6.72 -4.32 -16.59
C SER A 390 -7.43 -5.67 -16.72
N PRO A 391 -6.91 -6.65 -17.50
CA PRO A 391 -7.49 -8.00 -17.56
C PRO A 391 -7.56 -8.71 -16.20
N ARG A 392 -6.53 -8.56 -15.35
CA ARG A 392 -6.55 -9.11 -13.98
C ARG A 392 -7.68 -8.49 -13.16
N LEU A 393 -7.77 -7.17 -13.12
CA LEU A 393 -8.79 -6.48 -12.32
C LEU A 393 -10.21 -6.76 -12.81
N ARG A 394 -10.42 -6.90 -14.11
CA ARG A 394 -11.70 -7.37 -14.67
C ARG A 394 -12.08 -8.74 -14.13
N LYS A 395 -11.16 -9.71 -14.14
CA LYS A 395 -11.39 -11.03 -13.53
C LYS A 395 -11.71 -10.96 -12.04
N VAL A 396 -11.07 -10.05 -11.30
CA VAL A 396 -11.40 -9.83 -9.88
C VAL A 396 -12.85 -9.35 -9.73
N VAL A 397 -13.26 -8.33 -10.47
CA VAL A 397 -14.63 -7.78 -10.42
C VAL A 397 -15.66 -8.82 -10.86
N GLU A 398 -15.36 -9.60 -11.90
CA GLU A 398 -16.23 -10.66 -12.42
C GLU A 398 -16.31 -11.90 -11.50
N GLY A 399 -15.46 -12.00 -10.47
CA GLY A 399 -15.36 -13.19 -9.62
C GLY A 399 -14.70 -14.39 -10.31
N ALA A 400 -14.01 -14.16 -11.43
CA ALA A 400 -13.30 -15.16 -12.22
C ALA A 400 -11.81 -15.32 -11.83
N ASP A 401 -11.40 -14.71 -10.71
CA ASP A 401 -10.10 -14.89 -10.07
C ASP A 401 -10.26 -15.75 -8.81
N ASP A 402 -10.11 -17.06 -9.00
CA ASP A 402 -10.24 -18.13 -8.00
C ASP A 402 -8.91 -18.49 -7.31
N GLY A 403 -7.83 -17.77 -7.60
CA GLY A 403 -6.50 -17.99 -7.04
C GLY A 403 -6.13 -17.06 -5.88
N GLY A 404 -4.87 -17.17 -5.44
CA GLY A 404 -4.26 -16.24 -4.49
C GLY A 404 -5.05 -16.07 -3.19
N VAL A 405 -5.48 -14.85 -2.89
CA VAL A 405 -6.19 -14.50 -1.64
C VAL A 405 -7.70 -14.64 -1.75
N SER A 406 -8.24 -14.91 -2.95
CA SER A 406 -9.68 -15.15 -3.16
C SER A 406 -10.16 -16.39 -2.42
N GLN A 407 -9.26 -17.35 -2.18
CA GLN A 407 -9.53 -18.59 -1.48
C GLN A 407 -8.43 -18.91 -0.48
N THR A 408 -8.74 -19.70 0.53
CA THR A 408 -7.73 -20.33 1.40
C THR A 408 -7.96 -21.82 1.41
N VAL A 409 -6.89 -22.58 1.22
CA VAL A 409 -6.92 -24.03 1.25
C VAL A 409 -6.26 -24.49 2.53
N GLU A 410 -7.05 -25.06 3.43
CA GLU A 410 -6.57 -25.64 4.67
C GLU A 410 -6.69 -27.15 4.63
N ARG A 411 -5.70 -27.84 5.19
CA ARG A 411 -5.77 -29.29 5.36
C ARG A 411 -6.52 -29.59 6.64
N VAL A 412 -7.57 -30.40 6.56
CA VAL A 412 -8.42 -30.77 7.70
C VAL A 412 -8.58 -32.28 7.82
N PRO A 413 -8.91 -32.81 9.01
CA PRO A 413 -9.27 -34.20 9.18
C PRO A 413 -10.48 -34.57 8.30
N THR A 414 -10.50 -35.79 7.75
CA THR A 414 -11.63 -36.22 6.90
C THR A 414 -12.89 -36.48 7.72
N LYS A 415 -12.70 -36.92 8.98
CA LYS A 415 -13.76 -37.08 9.98
C LYS A 415 -13.82 -35.84 10.86
N SER A 416 -14.97 -35.57 11.46
CA SER A 416 -15.13 -34.48 12.44
C SER A 416 -14.41 -34.72 13.77
N GLU A 417 -13.90 -35.93 13.98
CA GLU A 417 -13.14 -36.33 15.16
C GLU A 417 -11.72 -35.75 15.12
N ALA A 418 -11.16 -35.46 16.30
CA ALA A 418 -9.78 -35.03 16.44
C ALA A 418 -8.81 -36.12 15.94
N LEU A 419 -7.70 -35.68 15.34
CA LEU A 419 -6.66 -36.61 14.89
C LEU A 419 -5.99 -37.30 16.10
N PRO A 420 -5.59 -38.57 15.96
CA PRO A 420 -4.95 -39.32 17.03
C PRO A 420 -3.72 -38.60 17.59
N GLY A 421 -3.52 -38.67 18.92
CA GLY A 421 -2.32 -38.14 19.57
C GLY A 421 -2.16 -36.62 19.50
N GLY A 422 -3.19 -35.87 19.09
CA GLY A 422 -3.12 -34.42 18.92
C GLY A 422 -2.30 -33.97 17.70
N LEU A 423 -2.14 -34.84 16.71
CA LEU A 423 -1.48 -34.51 15.45
C LEU A 423 -2.19 -33.36 14.73
N SER A 424 -1.41 -32.44 14.17
CA SER A 424 -1.94 -31.48 13.20
C SER A 424 -2.31 -32.19 11.89
N PRO A 425 -3.22 -31.61 11.08
CA PRO A 425 -3.57 -32.18 9.78
C PRO A 425 -2.38 -32.36 8.83
N GLN A 426 -1.36 -31.51 8.94
CA GLN A 426 -0.13 -31.64 8.15
C GLN A 426 0.74 -32.79 8.63
N GLU A 427 0.98 -32.91 9.94
CA GLU A 427 1.73 -34.04 10.51
C GLU A 427 1.07 -35.38 10.20
N ALA A 428 -0.26 -35.44 10.23
CA ALA A 428 -1.03 -36.62 9.85
C ALA A 428 -0.84 -37.01 8.37
N ALA A 429 -0.82 -36.03 7.46
CA ALA A 429 -0.55 -36.27 6.04
C ALA A 429 0.90 -36.72 5.78
N ASP A 430 1.86 -36.10 6.46
CA ASP A 430 3.27 -36.47 6.37
C ASP A 430 3.50 -37.88 6.90
N PHE A 431 2.86 -38.23 8.03
CA PHE A 431 2.88 -39.58 8.58
C PHE A 431 2.27 -40.59 7.60
N ALA A 432 1.09 -40.32 7.03
CA ALA A 432 0.47 -41.21 6.04
C ALA A 432 1.39 -41.45 4.82
N THR A 433 2.04 -40.39 4.35
CA THR A 433 2.98 -40.44 3.22
C THR A 433 4.22 -41.27 3.58
N ARG A 434 4.81 -41.05 4.75
CA ARG A 434 5.97 -41.81 5.23
C ARG A 434 5.63 -43.27 5.48
N LEU A 435 4.50 -43.55 6.14
CA LEU A 435 3.98 -44.90 6.39
C LEU A 435 3.87 -45.68 5.07
N LYS A 436 3.28 -45.08 4.03
CA LYS A 436 3.18 -45.72 2.71
C LYS A 436 4.54 -46.05 2.09
N LYS A 437 5.56 -45.20 2.31
CA LYS A 437 6.91 -45.43 1.77
C LYS A 437 7.65 -46.57 2.48
N VAL A 438 7.47 -46.71 3.79
CA VAL A 438 8.19 -47.71 4.60
C VAL A 438 7.39 -48.99 4.84
N ALA A 439 6.09 -48.99 4.53
CA ALA A 439 5.16 -50.09 4.83
C ALA A 439 5.65 -51.46 4.33
N GLY A 440 6.33 -51.51 3.18
CA GLY A 440 6.87 -52.76 2.62
C GLY A 440 8.09 -53.33 3.36
N ASP A 441 8.82 -52.49 4.10
CA ASP A 441 10.08 -52.84 4.76
C ASP A 441 9.89 -53.19 6.25
N LEU A 442 8.69 -52.94 6.80
CA LEU A 442 8.39 -53.15 8.21
C LEU A 442 7.95 -54.59 8.48
N VAL A 443 8.79 -55.35 9.18
CA VAL A 443 8.46 -56.70 9.65
C VAL A 443 7.43 -56.63 10.78
N GLY A 444 6.29 -57.32 10.62
CA GLY A 444 5.25 -57.46 11.65
C GLY A 444 4.08 -56.49 11.54
N LEU A 445 4.02 -55.63 10.51
CA LEU A 445 2.84 -54.84 10.18
C LEU A 445 2.08 -55.47 9.01
N ASP A 446 0.90 -56.02 9.28
CA ASP A 446 0.04 -56.56 8.22
C ASP A 446 -0.66 -55.45 7.41
N ALA A 447 -1.16 -55.81 6.23
CA ALA A 447 -1.83 -54.88 5.33
C ALA A 447 -3.07 -54.21 5.96
N GLU A 448 -3.75 -54.93 6.85
CA GLU A 448 -4.94 -54.43 7.54
C GLU A 448 -4.58 -53.36 8.56
N THR A 449 -3.51 -53.54 9.33
CA THR A 449 -3.00 -52.55 10.28
C THR A 449 -2.57 -51.28 9.57
N ILE A 450 -1.87 -51.40 8.43
CA ILE A 450 -1.47 -50.25 7.60
C ILE A 450 -2.71 -49.50 7.09
N ARG A 451 -3.75 -50.22 6.67
CA ARG A 451 -5.03 -49.64 6.23
C ARG A 451 -5.71 -48.87 7.37
N ILE A 452 -5.80 -49.46 8.56
CA ILE A 452 -6.40 -48.82 9.75
C ILE A 452 -5.63 -47.55 10.13
N LEU A 453 -4.30 -47.64 10.22
CA LEU A 453 -3.44 -46.49 10.54
C LEU A 453 -3.62 -45.36 9.52
N SER A 454 -3.62 -45.69 8.22
CA SER A 454 -3.82 -44.71 7.14
C SER A 454 -5.20 -44.05 7.18
N GLN A 455 -6.24 -44.81 7.55
CA GLN A 455 -7.59 -44.27 7.73
C GLN A 455 -7.71 -43.35 8.95
N ALA A 456 -7.03 -43.67 10.04
CA ALA A 456 -7.06 -42.87 11.27
C ALA A 456 -6.42 -41.48 11.12
N VAL A 457 -5.43 -41.35 10.24
CA VAL A 457 -4.72 -40.08 9.96
C VAL A 457 -5.19 -39.39 8.68
N ARG A 458 -6.30 -39.84 8.08
CA ARG A 458 -6.73 -39.38 6.77
C ARG A 458 -7.17 -37.91 6.81
N THR A 459 -6.50 -37.09 6.00
CA THR A 459 -6.84 -35.67 5.83
C THR A 459 -7.30 -35.36 4.41
N LYS A 460 -8.01 -34.24 4.27
CA LYS A 460 -8.44 -33.68 2.98
C LYS A 460 -8.14 -32.18 2.94
N ASN A 461 -8.06 -31.63 1.75
CA ASN A 461 -8.05 -30.18 1.57
C ASN A 461 -9.49 -29.66 1.69
N GLN A 462 -9.68 -28.58 2.42
CA GLN A 462 -10.90 -27.81 2.50
C GLN A 462 -10.60 -26.41 1.97
N THR A 463 -11.39 -25.98 1.00
CA THR A 463 -11.28 -24.65 0.41
C THR A 463 -12.34 -23.74 0.99
N THR A 464 -11.93 -22.58 1.49
CA THR A 464 -12.80 -21.49 1.92
C THR A 464 -12.70 -20.36 0.90
N THR A 465 -13.82 -19.95 0.32
CA THR A 465 -13.88 -18.82 -0.61
C THR A 465 -14.15 -17.53 0.15
N HIS A 466 -13.26 -16.56 0.00
CA HIS A 466 -13.36 -15.24 0.62
C HIS A 466 -13.86 -14.16 -0.35
N TRP A 467 -13.65 -14.36 -1.66
CA TRP A 467 -14.05 -13.42 -2.70
C TRP A 467 -14.85 -14.11 -3.80
N THR A 468 -15.93 -13.46 -4.25
CA THR A 468 -16.84 -14.00 -5.28
C THR A 468 -17.13 -13.01 -6.41
N GLY A 469 -16.38 -11.90 -6.47
CA GLY A 469 -16.64 -10.79 -7.40
C GLY A 469 -17.48 -9.67 -6.78
N GLY A 470 -17.59 -8.56 -7.51
CA GLY A 470 -18.31 -7.36 -7.09
C GLY A 470 -17.49 -6.08 -7.25
N GLY A 471 -18.09 -4.97 -6.83
CA GLY A 471 -17.48 -3.63 -6.93
C GLY A 471 -17.26 -3.17 -8.38
N GLY A 472 -16.34 -2.23 -8.53
CA GLY A 472 -15.92 -1.72 -9.82
C GLY A 472 -14.70 -0.82 -9.72
N PHE A 473 -14.24 -0.34 -10.88
CA PHE A 473 -13.16 0.63 -10.98
C PHE A 473 -13.26 1.43 -12.28
N THR A 474 -12.70 2.63 -12.25
CA THR A 474 -12.58 3.52 -13.39
C THR A 474 -11.16 3.44 -13.96
N ILE A 475 -11.06 3.38 -15.29
CA ILE A 475 -9.81 3.44 -16.04
C ILE A 475 -9.67 4.85 -16.61
N ALA A 476 -8.56 5.49 -16.33
CA ALA A 476 -8.21 6.81 -16.81
C ALA A 476 -6.80 6.83 -17.41
N ARG A 477 -6.48 7.92 -18.11
CA ARG A 477 -5.17 8.20 -18.69
C ARG A 477 -4.78 9.63 -18.35
N MET A 478 -3.49 9.88 -18.18
CA MET A 478 -2.98 11.24 -18.15
C MET A 478 -3.18 11.91 -19.52
N GLY A 479 -3.80 13.09 -19.51
CA GLY A 479 -3.92 13.94 -20.69
C GLY A 479 -2.54 14.40 -21.19
N PRO A 480 -2.47 14.93 -22.42
CA PRO A 480 -1.22 15.41 -23.00
C PRO A 480 -0.67 16.62 -22.24
N SER A 481 0.63 16.92 -22.42
CA SER A 481 1.18 18.21 -22.02
C SER A 481 0.52 19.34 -22.79
N MET A 482 0.15 20.41 -22.10
CA MET A 482 -0.38 21.65 -22.67
C MET A 482 0.74 22.63 -23.03
N TYR A 483 1.99 22.33 -22.67
CA TYR A 483 3.12 23.22 -22.81
C TYR A 483 4.29 22.53 -23.54
N ASP A 484 4.86 23.23 -24.51
CA ASP A 484 6.13 22.89 -25.14
C ASP A 484 7.18 23.92 -24.70
N VAL A 485 8.44 23.51 -24.62
CA VAL A 485 9.56 24.39 -24.26
C VAL A 485 10.63 24.29 -25.34
N ASP A 486 11.11 25.43 -25.83
CA ASP A 486 12.31 25.45 -26.66
C ASP A 486 13.53 25.32 -25.75
N ASP A 487 14.20 24.17 -25.82
CA ASP A 487 15.34 23.87 -24.96
C ASP A 487 16.57 24.77 -25.27
N THR A 488 16.55 25.58 -26.33
CA THR A 488 17.64 26.49 -26.70
C THR A 488 17.62 27.79 -25.89
N ASP A 489 16.45 28.40 -25.71
CA ASP A 489 16.28 29.70 -25.02
C ASP A 489 15.42 29.62 -23.75
N GLY A 490 14.74 28.48 -23.55
CA GLY A 490 13.84 28.19 -22.44
C GLY A 490 12.46 28.83 -22.60
N GLU A 491 12.11 29.29 -23.80
CA GLU A 491 10.80 29.88 -24.07
C GLU A 491 9.71 28.82 -24.05
N VAL A 492 8.55 29.18 -23.47
CA VAL A 492 7.46 28.23 -23.21
C VAL A 492 6.27 28.61 -24.07
N TYR A 493 5.78 27.62 -24.82
CA TYR A 493 4.68 27.75 -25.75
C TYR A 493 3.52 26.85 -25.35
N LEU A 494 2.33 27.17 -25.83
CA LEU A 494 1.21 26.24 -25.76
C LEU A 494 1.39 25.16 -26.82
N SER A 495 1.25 23.89 -26.41
CA SER A 495 1.37 22.77 -27.32
C SER A 495 0.20 22.72 -28.31
N ALA A 496 0.34 21.93 -29.37
CA ALA A 496 -0.75 21.68 -30.31
C ALA A 496 -1.98 21.03 -29.66
N ALA A 497 -1.79 20.35 -28.51
CA ALA A 497 -2.87 19.73 -27.75
C ALA A 497 -3.68 20.74 -26.92
N ALA A 498 -3.15 21.95 -26.67
CA ALA A 498 -3.80 23.01 -25.91
C ALA A 498 -4.92 23.68 -26.72
N THR A 499 -5.99 22.93 -26.98
CA THR A 499 -7.19 23.40 -27.69
C THR A 499 -8.48 23.07 -26.93
N ASN A 500 -9.47 23.96 -27.07
CA ASN A 500 -10.85 23.78 -26.62
C ASN A 500 -11.00 23.18 -25.22
N GLY A 501 -11.83 22.13 -25.09
CA GLY A 501 -12.17 21.50 -23.82
C GLY A 501 -10.98 20.82 -23.13
N ALA A 502 -10.02 20.28 -23.88
CA ALA A 502 -8.82 19.67 -23.29
C ALA A 502 -7.99 20.72 -22.54
N TRP A 503 -7.80 21.89 -23.18
CA TRP A 503 -7.10 23.00 -22.56
C TRP A 503 -7.87 23.59 -21.37
N SER A 504 -9.20 23.70 -21.50
CA SER A 504 -10.06 24.15 -20.40
C SER A 504 -9.92 23.26 -19.16
N LYS A 505 -9.87 21.93 -19.35
CA LYS A 505 -9.66 20.96 -18.27
C LYS A 505 -8.31 21.14 -17.58
N ALA A 506 -7.23 21.24 -18.35
CA ALA A 506 -5.89 21.43 -17.81
C ALA A 506 -5.76 22.76 -17.06
N VAL A 507 -6.27 23.87 -17.61
CA VAL A 507 -6.25 25.18 -16.94
C VAL A 507 -7.06 25.16 -15.64
N ALA A 508 -8.23 24.51 -15.64
CA ALA A 508 -9.02 24.36 -14.42
C ALA A 508 -8.23 23.60 -13.34
N GLY A 509 -7.58 22.49 -13.69
CA GLY A 509 -6.69 21.75 -12.80
C GLY A 509 -5.53 22.60 -12.28
N GLN A 510 -4.76 23.22 -13.18
CA GLN A 510 -3.62 24.09 -12.86
C GLN A 510 -4.00 25.23 -11.89
N LEU A 511 -5.18 25.82 -12.09
CA LEU A 511 -5.67 26.93 -11.27
C LEU A 511 -6.57 26.47 -10.11
N LYS A 512 -6.74 25.17 -9.89
CA LYS A 512 -7.55 24.56 -8.81
C LYS A 512 -9.03 24.96 -8.84
N PHE A 513 -9.63 25.00 -10.02
CA PHE A 513 -11.07 25.18 -10.23
C PHE A 513 -11.74 23.82 -10.43
N THR A 514 -12.88 23.59 -9.77
CA THR A 514 -13.73 22.43 -10.02
C THR A 514 -14.41 22.61 -11.37
N LEU A 515 -14.39 21.59 -12.22
CA LEU A 515 -14.97 21.63 -13.55
C LEU A 515 -16.48 21.76 -13.52
N THR A 516 -17.00 22.56 -14.44
CA THR A 516 -18.44 22.74 -14.68
C THR A 516 -18.74 22.43 -16.14
N PRO A 517 -18.65 21.17 -16.59
CA PRO A 517 -18.70 20.82 -18.02
C PRO A 517 -20.04 21.09 -18.69
N MET A 518 -21.10 21.29 -17.91
CA MET A 518 -22.45 21.62 -18.41
C MET A 518 -22.71 23.12 -18.52
N ASP A 519 -21.82 23.96 -17.99
CA ASP A 519 -21.95 25.40 -18.09
C ASP A 519 -21.36 25.88 -19.43
N PRO A 520 -22.15 26.60 -20.27
CA PRO A 520 -21.75 26.96 -21.62
C PRO A 520 -20.71 28.09 -21.67
N VAL A 521 -20.49 28.82 -20.58
CA VAL A 521 -19.59 29.98 -20.54
C VAL A 521 -18.41 29.73 -19.60
N PHE A 522 -18.68 29.13 -18.44
CA PHE A 522 -17.67 28.91 -17.42
C PHE A 522 -17.27 27.44 -17.35
N CYS A 523 -16.01 27.14 -17.62
CA CYS A 523 -15.50 25.78 -17.54
C CYS A 523 -15.13 25.35 -16.12
N GLY A 524 -15.11 26.27 -15.14
CA GLY A 524 -14.92 25.87 -13.74
C GLY A 524 -15.34 26.90 -12.70
N VAL A 525 -15.38 26.45 -11.44
CA VAL A 525 -15.76 27.24 -10.26
C VAL A 525 -14.78 27.06 -9.12
N ARG A 526 -14.51 28.14 -8.38
CA ARG A 526 -13.80 28.12 -7.10
C ARG A 526 -14.33 29.21 -6.19
N ASN A 527 -15.02 28.85 -5.11
CA ASN A 527 -15.73 29.80 -4.24
C ASN A 527 -16.68 30.67 -5.08
N ARG A 528 -16.52 32.00 -5.05
CA ARG A 528 -17.28 32.96 -5.88
C ARG A 528 -16.60 33.30 -7.21
N GLN A 529 -15.54 32.57 -7.58
CA GLN A 529 -14.85 32.78 -8.84
C GLN A 529 -15.36 31.81 -9.90
N ARG A 530 -15.59 32.31 -11.10
CA ARG A 530 -15.94 31.55 -12.30
C ARG A 530 -14.80 31.61 -13.31
N LEU A 531 -14.39 30.46 -13.83
CA LEU A 531 -13.29 30.34 -14.78
C LEU A 531 -13.85 30.27 -16.20
N ALA A 532 -13.38 31.15 -17.07
CA ALA A 532 -13.61 31.10 -18.51
C ALA A 532 -12.26 30.93 -19.22
N VAL A 533 -12.15 29.93 -20.10
CA VAL A 533 -10.93 29.66 -20.87
C VAL A 533 -11.23 29.89 -22.35
N ILE A 534 -10.47 30.79 -22.95
CA ILE A 534 -10.70 31.31 -24.30
C ILE A 534 -9.57 30.84 -25.21
N ASP A 535 -9.86 29.82 -26.02
CA ASP A 535 -8.94 29.29 -27.04
C ASP A 535 -8.78 30.28 -28.20
N GLY A 536 -8.07 31.39 -27.92
CA GLY A 536 -7.94 32.51 -28.81
C GLY A 536 -7.56 33.80 -28.07
N VAL A 537 -8.00 34.92 -28.64
CA VAL A 537 -7.72 36.26 -28.09
C VAL A 537 -8.94 36.74 -27.30
N ALA A 538 -8.71 37.20 -26.07
CA ALA A 538 -9.72 37.90 -25.29
C ALA A 538 -9.74 39.39 -25.66
N ASP A 539 -10.89 39.83 -26.16
CA ASP A 539 -11.19 41.21 -26.54
C ASP A 539 -12.32 41.79 -25.67
N ALA A 540 -12.76 43.02 -25.98
CA ALA A 540 -13.86 43.67 -25.28
C ALA A 540 -15.20 42.90 -25.38
N THR A 541 -15.44 42.18 -26.47
CA THR A 541 -16.67 41.40 -26.69
C THR A 541 -16.71 40.19 -25.78
N VAL A 542 -15.59 39.46 -25.69
CA VAL A 542 -15.40 38.32 -24.78
C VAL A 542 -15.63 38.76 -23.34
N VAL A 543 -15.02 39.88 -22.93
CA VAL A 543 -15.17 40.43 -21.57
C VAL A 543 -16.63 40.77 -21.25
N ARG A 544 -17.34 41.48 -22.15
CA ARG A 544 -18.76 41.81 -21.93
C ARG A 544 -19.61 40.55 -21.79
N THR A 545 -19.43 39.60 -22.70
CA THR A 545 -20.16 38.33 -22.69
C THR A 545 -19.96 37.60 -21.37
N ILE A 546 -18.72 37.49 -20.90
CA ILE A 546 -18.42 36.81 -19.63
C ILE A 546 -19.03 37.54 -18.44
N VAL A 547 -18.91 38.87 -18.37
CA VAL A 547 -19.44 39.65 -17.26
C VAL A 547 -20.97 39.61 -17.20
N GLU A 548 -21.65 39.59 -18.36
CA GLU A 548 -23.11 39.45 -18.45
C GLU A 548 -23.63 38.12 -17.89
N HIS A 549 -22.82 37.07 -17.92
CA HIS A 549 -23.18 35.75 -17.38
C HIS A 549 -22.78 35.55 -15.91
N LEU A 550 -22.07 36.49 -15.29
CA LEU A 550 -21.71 36.39 -13.87
C LEU A 550 -22.94 36.54 -12.98
N GLY A 551 -23.06 35.66 -11.99
CA GLY A 551 -24.05 35.80 -10.93
C GLY A 551 -23.74 36.95 -9.95
N GLU A 552 -24.68 37.21 -9.05
CA GLU A 552 -24.52 38.27 -8.04
C GLU A 552 -23.27 38.02 -7.16
N LYS A 553 -22.38 39.01 -7.08
CA LYS A 553 -21.11 38.95 -6.30
C LYS A 553 -20.09 37.93 -6.81
N GLU A 554 -20.31 37.32 -7.97
CA GLU A 554 -19.33 36.47 -8.62
C GLU A 554 -18.22 37.31 -9.28
N LYS A 555 -17.08 36.66 -9.52
CA LYS A 555 -15.93 37.25 -10.20
C LYS A 555 -15.41 36.30 -11.27
N ALA A 556 -15.04 36.84 -12.42
CA ALA A 556 -14.44 36.05 -13.49
C ALA A 556 -12.93 35.91 -13.28
N VAL A 557 -12.41 34.74 -13.63
CA VAL A 557 -11.01 34.53 -14.00
C VAL A 557 -11.03 34.11 -15.47
N ILE A 558 -10.55 34.98 -16.34
CA ILE A 558 -10.50 34.75 -17.78
C ILE A 558 -9.07 34.34 -18.13
N VAL A 559 -8.90 33.20 -18.79
CA VAL A 559 -7.60 32.74 -19.29
C VAL A 559 -7.68 32.69 -20.82
N ALA A 560 -6.72 33.31 -21.50
CA ALA A 560 -6.69 33.38 -22.96
C ALA A 560 -5.27 33.23 -23.52
N LYS A 561 -5.17 32.81 -24.80
CA LYS A 561 -3.87 32.70 -25.51
C LYS A 561 -3.31 34.09 -25.87
N GLY A 562 -4.21 35.03 -26.17
CA GLY A 562 -3.88 36.44 -26.37
C GLY A 562 -4.84 37.34 -25.59
N ILE A 563 -4.38 38.53 -25.22
CA ILE A 563 -5.19 39.55 -24.55
C ILE A 563 -4.96 40.87 -25.27
N LEU A 564 -6.04 41.55 -25.66
CA LEU A 564 -5.96 42.92 -26.15
C LEU A 564 -6.01 43.91 -24.96
N PRO A 565 -5.25 45.03 -25.00
CA PRO A 565 -5.16 45.97 -23.88
C PRO A 565 -6.50 46.48 -23.35
N GLU A 566 -7.47 46.69 -24.24
CA GLU A 566 -8.81 47.15 -23.89
C GLU A 566 -9.62 46.12 -23.08
N ALA A 567 -9.33 44.83 -23.22
CA ALA A 567 -10.04 43.78 -22.50
C ALA A 567 -9.76 43.85 -20.99
N GLU A 568 -8.50 44.10 -20.61
CA GLU A 568 -8.10 44.19 -19.21
C GLU A 568 -8.68 45.43 -18.53
N ALA A 569 -8.57 46.60 -19.19
CA ALA A 569 -9.16 47.84 -18.69
C ALA A 569 -10.69 47.72 -18.54
N LEU A 570 -11.36 47.14 -19.54
CA LEU A 570 -12.81 46.95 -19.51
C LEU A 570 -13.26 45.98 -18.41
N LEU A 571 -12.51 44.89 -18.19
CA LEU A 571 -12.84 43.92 -17.13
C LEU A 571 -12.73 44.56 -15.75
N ALA A 572 -11.71 45.39 -15.54
CA ALA A 572 -11.51 46.13 -14.29
C ALA A 572 -12.67 47.10 -14.02
N ASP A 573 -13.17 47.78 -15.05
CA ASP A 573 -14.29 48.71 -14.96
C ASP A 573 -15.64 48.00 -14.74
N LEU A 574 -15.93 46.95 -15.52
CA LEU A 574 -17.23 46.26 -15.49
C LEU A 574 -17.39 45.32 -14.31
N SER A 575 -16.31 44.65 -13.88
CA SER A 575 -16.35 43.72 -12.74
C SER A 575 -15.08 43.83 -11.89
N PRO A 576 -14.99 44.86 -11.04
CA PRO A 576 -13.85 45.04 -10.13
C PRO A 576 -13.53 43.79 -9.32
N GLY A 577 -12.28 43.33 -9.36
CA GLY A 577 -11.81 42.11 -8.69
C GLY A 577 -11.84 40.83 -9.54
N SER A 578 -12.46 40.86 -10.73
CA SER A 578 -12.22 39.86 -11.77
C SER A 578 -10.79 39.98 -12.29
N ARG A 579 -10.26 38.92 -12.91
CA ARG A 579 -8.88 38.88 -13.43
C ARG A 579 -8.85 38.30 -14.83
N ILE A 580 -7.93 38.79 -15.65
CA ILE A 580 -7.57 38.19 -16.92
C ILE A 580 -6.12 37.70 -16.84
N LYS A 581 -5.82 36.56 -17.47
CA LYS A 581 -4.51 35.89 -17.42
C LYS A 581 -4.12 35.44 -18.82
N LYS A 582 -2.90 35.78 -19.25
CA LYS A 582 -2.33 35.34 -20.53
C LYS A 582 -1.62 34.01 -20.33
N ALA A 583 -2.01 32.98 -21.07
CA ALA A 583 -1.28 31.72 -21.08
C ALA A 583 -0.19 31.70 -22.17
N PRO A 584 0.95 31.03 -21.93
CA PRO A 584 1.30 30.28 -20.72
C PRO A 584 1.85 31.16 -19.58
N THR A 585 2.23 32.42 -19.84
CA THR A 585 2.97 33.30 -18.92
C THR A 585 2.38 33.42 -17.51
N ASP A 586 1.07 33.60 -17.39
CA ASP A 586 0.37 33.80 -16.10
C ASP A 586 -0.11 32.50 -15.43
N MET A 587 0.19 31.34 -16.02
CA MET A 587 -0.21 30.01 -15.50
C MET A 587 0.77 29.49 -14.44
N PHE A 588 1.99 30.00 -14.43
CA PHE A 588 3.07 29.56 -13.57
C PHE A 588 3.52 30.69 -12.61
N PRO A 589 4.33 30.37 -11.58
CA PRO A 589 4.94 31.39 -10.73
C PRO A 589 5.71 32.45 -11.55
N LYS A 590 5.76 33.69 -11.05
CA LYS A 590 6.49 34.77 -11.75
C LYS A 590 7.97 34.39 -11.90
N GLY A 591 8.50 34.57 -13.12
CA GLY A 591 9.89 34.24 -13.45
C GLY A 591 10.10 32.81 -13.96
N THR A 592 9.05 31.99 -13.99
CA THR A 592 9.08 30.63 -14.56
C THR A 592 9.01 30.64 -16.09
N VAL A 593 8.20 31.52 -16.67
CA VAL A 593 8.11 31.76 -18.12
C VAL A 593 8.76 33.12 -18.38
N LYS A 594 9.71 33.17 -19.33
CA LYS A 594 10.43 34.40 -19.69
C LYS A 594 9.57 35.40 -20.44
#